data_AF-A0A6B3HND7-F1
#
_entry.id   AF-A0A6B3HND7-F1
#
_cell.length_a   1.000
_cell.length_b   1.000
_cell.length_c   1.000
_cell.angle_alpha   90.00
_cell.angle_beta   90.00
_cell.angle_gamma   90.00
#
_symmetry.space_group_name_H-M   'P 1'
#
loop_
_entity.id
_entity.type
_entity.pdbx_description
1 polymer ?
#
loop_
_entity_poly.entity_id
_entity_poly.type
_entity_poly.pdbx_seq_one_letter_code
_entity_poly.pdbx_strand_id
1 'polypeptide(L)' 'DLKSGAFRDASMAMCALVAAADGTIDPSERQRVAALIASNDVLQNFPADDLQRRFNDYVNKLTADFAFGKVSVLQE' A
#
# COMPACT_ATOMS: atom_id res chain seq x y z
N ASP A 1 -6.72 -18.91 -9.93
CA ASP A 1 -5.27 -19.13 -9.94
C ASP A 1 -4.63 -18.25 -8.87
N LEU A 2 -4.14 -18.84 -7.79
CA LEU A 2 -3.54 -18.11 -6.65
C LEU A 2 -2.13 -17.56 -6.98
N LYS A 3 -1.60 -17.83 -8.19
CA LYS A 3 -0.35 -17.23 -8.70
C LYS A 3 -0.59 -16.00 -9.58
N SER A 4 -1.78 -15.40 -9.49
CA SER A 4 -2.15 -14.29 -10.37
C SER A 4 -1.69 -12.95 -9.79
N GLY A 5 -1.19 -12.06 -10.67
CA GLY A 5 -0.83 -10.69 -10.29
C GLY A 5 -1.98 -9.90 -9.64
N ALA A 6 -3.23 -10.35 -9.82
CA ALA A 6 -4.40 -9.82 -9.12
C ALA A 6 -4.35 -10.05 -7.61
N PHE A 7 -3.86 -11.20 -7.13
CA PHE A 7 -3.69 -11.44 -5.69
C PHE A 7 -2.63 -10.50 -5.11
N ARG A 8 -1.49 -10.37 -5.80
CA ARG A 8 -0.44 -9.41 -5.45
C ARG A 8 -1.00 -8.00 -5.34
N ASP A 9 -1.67 -7.53 -6.39
CA ASP A 9 -2.17 -6.17 -6.45
C ASP A 9 -3.25 -5.92 -5.37
N ALA A 10 -4.13 -6.91 -5.10
CA ALA A 10 -5.11 -6.83 -4.02
C ALA A 10 -4.46 -6.79 -2.62
N SER A 11 -3.45 -7.62 -2.36
CA SER A 11 -2.71 -7.59 -1.10
C SER A 11 -1.99 -6.26 -0.90
N MET A 12 -1.34 -5.73 -1.94
CA MET A 12 -0.70 -4.41 -1.85
C MET A 12 -1.71 -3.29 -1.58
N ALA A 13 -2.88 -3.34 -2.23
CA ALA A 13 -3.94 -2.36 -2.02
C ALA A 13 -4.50 -2.40 -0.60
N MET A 14 -4.73 -3.59 -0.02
CA MET A 14 -5.17 -3.70 1.38
C MET A 14 -4.13 -3.15 2.35
N CYS A 15 -2.85 -3.50 2.17
CA CYS A 15 -1.78 -2.95 3.01
C CYS A 15 -1.73 -1.41 2.91
N ALA A 16 -1.90 -0.86 1.70
CA ALA A 16 -1.88 0.59 1.49
C ALA A 16 -3.08 1.28 2.16
N LEU A 17 -4.27 0.66 2.15
CA LEU A 17 -5.46 1.18 2.85
C LEU A 17 -5.27 1.24 4.36
N VAL A 18 -4.75 0.16 4.96
CA VAL A 18 -4.48 0.11 6.40
C VAL A 18 -3.45 1.18 6.78
N ALA A 19 -2.38 1.30 6.01
CA ALA A 19 -1.31 2.24 6.30
C ALA A 19 -1.72 3.71 6.02
N ALA A 20 -2.64 3.96 5.09
CA ALA A 20 -3.18 5.29 4.85
C ALA A 20 -4.20 5.75 5.90
N ALA A 21 -4.75 4.84 6.72
CA ALA A 21 -5.79 5.15 7.70
C ALA A 21 -5.30 6.16 8.76
N ASP A 22 -4.04 6.07 9.17
CA ASP A 22 -3.43 7.00 10.13
C ASP A 22 -3.00 8.33 9.49
N GLY A 23 -3.22 8.51 8.18
CA GLY A 23 -2.96 9.75 7.44
C GLY A 23 -1.48 10.05 7.16
N THR A 24 -0.57 9.28 7.75
CA THR A 24 0.88 9.40 7.58
C THR A 24 1.52 8.02 7.76
N ILE A 25 2.21 7.53 6.73
CA ILE A 25 2.98 6.27 6.84
C ILE A 25 4.38 6.59 7.34
N ASP A 26 4.71 6.06 8.51
CA ASP A 26 6.07 6.12 9.02
C ASP A 26 6.98 5.16 8.23
N PRO A 27 8.26 5.52 7.96
CA PRO A 27 9.24 4.59 7.40
C PRO A 27 9.27 3.21 8.08
N SER A 28 9.06 3.16 9.39
CA SER A 28 9.01 1.93 10.19
C SER A 28 7.80 1.05 9.87
N GLU A 29 6.62 1.63 9.62
CA GLU A 29 5.44 0.89 9.14
C GLU A 29 5.67 0.36 7.74
N ARG A 30 6.29 1.17 6.87
CA ARG A 30 6.69 0.74 5.53
C ARG A 30 7.57 -0.51 5.58
N GLN A 31 8.51 -0.54 6.51
CA GLN A 31 9.43 -1.65 6.71
C GLN A 31 8.71 -2.89 7.27
N ARG A 32 7.76 -2.72 8.21
CA ARG A 32 6.92 -3.81 8.71
C ARG A 32 6.04 -4.42 7.61
N VAL A 33 5.42 -3.58 6.79
CA VAL A 33 4.60 -4.03 5.66
C VAL A 33 5.44 -4.78 4.65
N ALA A 34 6.64 -4.28 4.32
CA ALA A 34 7.57 -4.99 3.45
C ALA A 34 7.98 -6.37 4.02
N ALA A 35 8.25 -6.45 5.32
CA ALA A 35 8.55 -7.72 5.99
C ALA A 35 7.35 -8.69 5.98
N LEU A 36 6.13 -8.17 6.20
CA LEU A 36 4.90 -8.95 6.15
C LEU A 36 4.66 -9.52 4.74
N ILE A 37 4.86 -8.69 3.71
CA ILE A 37 4.77 -9.09 2.30
C ILE A 37 5.80 -10.16 1.95
N ALA A 38 7.05 -9.97 2.40
CA ALA A 38 8.13 -10.92 2.18
C ALA A 38 7.91 -12.28 2.89
N SER A 39 7.08 -12.32 3.94
CA SER A 39 6.73 -13.55 4.66
C SER A 39 5.64 -14.39 3.97
N ASN A 40 5.02 -13.88 2.91
CA ASN A 40 3.92 -14.57 2.21
C ASN A 40 4.45 -15.39 1.02
N ASP A 41 4.25 -16.71 1.06
CA ASP A 41 4.73 -17.68 0.04
C ASP A 41 4.29 -17.36 -1.39
N VAL A 42 3.15 -16.69 -1.57
CA VAL A 42 2.66 -16.28 -2.90
C VAL A 42 3.39 -15.03 -3.38
N LEU A 43 3.59 -14.06 -2.49
CA LEU A 43 4.23 -12.78 -2.79
C LEU A 43 5.74 -12.92 -2.97
N GLN A 44 6.36 -13.92 -2.33
CA GLN A 44 7.77 -14.28 -2.55
C GLN A 44 8.10 -14.64 -4.01
N ASN A 45 7.09 -15.00 -4.81
CA ASN A 45 7.30 -15.24 -6.25
C ASN A 45 7.51 -13.96 -7.06
N PHE A 46 7.39 -12.78 -6.44
CA PHE A 46 7.58 -11.47 -7.07
C PHE A 46 8.79 -10.74 -6.50
N PRO A 47 9.47 -9.88 -7.30
CA PRO A 47 10.58 -9.08 -6.81
C PRO A 47 10.12 -8.13 -5.70
N ALA A 48 10.86 -8.10 -4.59
CA ALA A 48 10.57 -7.22 -3.46
C ALA A 48 10.49 -5.74 -3.86
N ASP A 49 11.35 -5.31 -4.79
CA ASP A 49 11.37 -3.93 -5.31
C ASP A 49 10.07 -3.58 -6.08
N ASP A 50 9.49 -4.53 -6.82
CA ASP A 50 8.22 -4.32 -7.54
C ASP A 50 7.05 -4.22 -6.55
N LEU A 51 7.04 -5.07 -5.53
CA LEU A 51 6.05 -5.03 -4.44
C LEU A 51 6.12 -3.69 -3.69
N GLN A 52 7.33 -3.26 -3.34
CA GLN A 52 7.55 -2.01 -2.63
C GLN A 52 7.13 -0.81 -3.48
N ARG A 53 7.47 -0.79 -4.77
CA ARG A 53 7.04 0.28 -5.69
C ARG A 53 5.52 0.37 -5.80
N ARG A 54 4.84 -0.77 -6.00
CA ARG A 54 3.36 -0.83 -6.10
C ARG A 54 2.70 -0.35 -4.82
N PHE A 55 3.17 -0.83 -3.67
CA PHE A 55 2.69 -0.38 -2.38
C PHE A 55 2.83 1.14 -2.22
N ASN A 56 4.00 1.69 -2.57
CA ASN A 56 4.25 3.14 -2.51
C ASN A 56 3.33 3.93 -3.43
N ASP A 57 3.09 3.43 -4.65
CA ASP A 57 2.18 4.06 -5.60
C ASP A 57 0.73 4.08 -5.08
N TYR A 58 0.25 3.00 -4.46
CA TYR A 58 -1.08 2.96 -3.86
C TYR A 58 -1.20 3.90 -2.66
N VAL A 59 -0.21 3.93 -1.79
CA VAL A 59 -0.13 4.87 -0.67
C VAL A 59 -0.22 6.31 -1.18
N ASN A 60 0.62 6.66 -2.16
CA ASN A 60 0.65 8.02 -2.69
C ASN A 60 -0.70 8.45 -3.26
N LYS A 61 -1.39 7.54 -3.98
CA LYS A 61 -2.76 7.80 -4.48
C LYS A 61 -3.75 8.03 -3.34
N LEU A 62 -3.76 7.16 -2.33
CA LEU A 62 -4.65 7.28 -1.19
C LEU A 62 -4.40 8.56 -0.38
N THR A 63 -3.13 8.92 -0.15
CA THR A 63 -2.77 10.15 0.56
C THR A 63 -3.14 11.40 -0.25
N ALA A 64 -2.94 11.38 -1.58
CA ALA A 64 -3.33 12.49 -2.45
C ALA A 64 -4.86 12.71 -2.44
N ASP A 65 -5.63 11.64 -2.62
CA ASP A 65 -7.10 11.70 -2.58
C ASP A 65 -7.61 12.15 -1.21
N PHE A 66 -6.98 11.71 -0.12
CA PHE A 66 -7.33 12.14 1.23
C PHE A 66 -7.03 13.62 1.47
N ALA A 67 -5.89 14.12 0.97
CA ALA A 67 -5.54 15.54 1.04
C ALA A 67 -6.53 16.40 0.23
N PHE A 68 -6.88 15.96 -0.99
CA PHE A 68 -7.90 16.62 -1.80
C PHE A 68 -9.27 16.61 -1.11
N GLY A 69 -9.70 15.46 -0.58
CA GLY A 69 -10.95 15.33 0.17
C GLY A 69 -11.01 16.24 1.40
N LYS A 70 -9.91 16.35 2.16
CA LYS A 70 -9.81 17.28 3.29
C LYS A 70 -9.95 18.75 2.88
N VAL A 71 -9.30 19.16 1.78
CA VAL A 71 -9.41 20.55 1.30
C VAL A 71 -10.83 20.88 0.88
N SER A 72 -11.52 19.97 0.20
CA SER A 72 -12.92 20.16 -0.21
C SER A 72 -13.85 20.37 0.99
N VAL A 73 -13.65 19.63 2.10
CA VAL A 73 -14.46 19.78 3.31
C VAL A 73 -14.16 21.08 4.08
N LEU A 74 -12.92 21.58 4.03
CA LEU A 74 -12.53 22.81 4.72
C LEU A 74 -12.93 24.09 3.98
N GLN A 75 -13.29 24.00 2.70
CA GLN A 75 -13.73 25.13 1.88
C GLN A 75 -15.26 25.34 1.87
N GLU A 76 -16.01 24.50 2.58
CA GLU A 76 -17.47 24.61 2.78
C GLU A 76 -17.79 25.26 4.13
#